data_AF-A0AA34Z609-F1
#
_entry.id   AF-A0AA34Z609-F1
#
_cell.length_a   1.000
_cell.length_b   1.000
_cell.length_c   1.000
_cell.angle_alpha   90.00
_cell.angle_beta   90.00
_cell.angle_gamma   90.00
#
_symmetry.space_group_name_H-M   'P 1'
#
loop_
_entity.id
_entity.type
_entity.pdbx_description
1 polymer ?
#
loop_
_entity_poly.entity_id
_entity_poly.type
_entity_poly.pdbx_seq_one_letter_code
_entity_poly.pdbx_strand_id
1 'polypeptide(L)'
;MRLDKSFFKSIVVLLMLCPCTTAYAVEKDVCLSPGLVKSMLSRFDITAIDDTGKETKKYTAADKCDKDAFKKTILALEQINTVSIQKINNAPDGKGIDFFTYINEKVRKIILMPESSSLCGFNEGGVVLDPEKTDKIIRLCIINGRMPVSQLATVIVHEARHMDGYKHVKCTHGLYKSFSFPECDVSFEEQGSHAYAMSYLLRLHNTLKDKDDKFRVRTLIAQSIEYSFNNVPFGLKKGGLMLDSKNRVLFFDGVDISVINEFNDKITALVLNLGYPLVLHENGSVQAYTFSDNWSSVAGSLTENYQKLDDDTRGKILDVYIDNGEKCYLLPLELICSGKERFVNFKFDGLSPVVFYNAPDMSKYSLMLVKNKNGRIFVIPGSILFNSNDKNFNSAFEDKKHSLEPEVSSYAECENGDLIGVGGEGAVVVKNKGGEWKEDSRFNGVTVKKIIPYYWSKQLQDFLK
;
A
#
# COMPACT_ATOMS: atom_id res chain seq x y z
N MET A 1 70.23 -25.90 44.53
CA MET A 1 69.32 -27.04 44.30
C MET A 1 67.89 -26.50 44.26
N ARG A 2 67.20 -26.70 43.13
CA ARG A 2 65.75 -26.61 42.86
C ARG A 2 64.96 -25.29 43.05
N LEU A 3 64.79 -24.65 41.88
CA LEU A 3 63.58 -24.03 41.27
C LEU A 3 62.21 -24.25 41.95
N ASP A 4 61.39 -23.19 42.03
CA ASP A 4 60.16 -23.00 41.22
C ASP A 4 59.59 -21.58 41.44
N LYS A 5 59.53 -20.71 40.43
CA LYS A 5 58.47 -20.53 39.39
C LYS A 5 57.09 -20.14 39.95
N SER A 6 56.72 -18.87 39.79
CA SER A 6 55.50 -18.54 39.05
C SER A 6 55.55 -17.09 38.55
N PHE A 7 55.70 -16.96 37.23
CA PHE A 7 55.59 -15.73 36.46
C PHE A 7 54.09 -15.48 36.23
N PHE A 8 53.58 -14.32 36.64
CA PHE A 8 52.30 -13.80 36.16
C PHE A 8 52.46 -13.47 34.66
N LYS A 9 51.93 -14.33 33.79
CA LYS A 9 51.72 -14.02 32.38
C LYS A 9 50.39 -13.30 32.23
N SER A 10 50.44 -12.02 31.90
CA SER A 10 49.31 -11.29 31.32
C SER A 10 48.87 -11.99 30.02
N ILE A 11 47.70 -12.61 30.05
CA ILE A 11 47.01 -13.04 28.84
C ILE A 11 46.33 -11.81 28.26
N VAL A 12 46.97 -11.20 27.27
CA VAL A 12 46.31 -10.30 26.33
C VAL A 12 45.43 -11.19 25.44
N VAL A 13 44.14 -11.28 25.76
CA VAL A 13 43.14 -11.84 24.84
C VAL A 13 42.95 -10.80 23.74
N LEU A 14 43.72 -10.93 22.67
CA LEU A 14 43.48 -10.24 21.41
C LEU A 14 42.21 -10.84 20.80
N LEU A 15 41.06 -10.24 21.12
CA LEU A 15 39.79 -10.49 20.42
C LEU A 15 39.96 -10.00 18.97
N MET A 16 40.46 -10.89 18.11
CA MET A 16 40.30 -10.72 16.67
C MET A 16 38.79 -10.76 16.39
N LEU A 17 38.21 -9.57 16.25
CA LEU A 17 36.93 -9.36 15.59
C LEU A 17 37.10 -9.81 14.13
N CYS A 18 36.96 -11.10 13.89
CA CYS A 18 36.72 -11.63 12.56
C CYS A 18 35.38 -11.02 12.12
N PRO A 19 35.32 -10.20 11.06
CA PRO A 19 34.05 -9.82 10.50
C PRO A 19 33.43 -11.09 9.93
N CYS A 20 32.57 -11.73 10.73
CA CYS A 20 31.55 -12.62 10.19
C CYS A 20 30.67 -11.73 9.32
N THR A 21 31.06 -11.56 8.06
CA THR A 21 30.12 -11.30 7.00
C THR A 21 29.12 -12.43 7.11
N THR A 22 27.92 -12.12 7.62
CA THR A 22 26.76 -12.97 7.45
C THR A 22 26.55 -13.01 5.94
N ALA A 23 27.20 -13.97 5.28
CA ALA A 23 26.79 -14.41 3.97
C ALA A 23 25.32 -14.78 4.16
N TYR A 24 24.42 -13.92 3.67
CA TYR A 24 23.01 -14.25 3.52
C TYR A 24 23.00 -15.58 2.80
N ALA A 25 22.69 -16.66 3.53
CA ALA A 25 22.48 -17.95 2.92
C ALA A 25 21.36 -17.72 1.92
N VAL A 26 21.69 -17.73 0.63
CA VAL A 26 20.71 -17.68 -0.45
C VAL A 26 19.75 -18.80 -0.13
N GLU A 27 18.53 -18.45 0.28
CA GLU A 27 17.48 -19.40 0.62
C GLU A 27 17.39 -20.35 -0.58
N LYS A 28 17.78 -21.62 -0.40
CA LYS A 28 17.74 -22.58 -1.49
C LYS A 28 16.28 -22.64 -1.92
N ASP A 29 15.98 -22.22 -3.14
CA ASP A 29 14.65 -22.35 -3.73
C ASP A 29 14.18 -23.80 -3.63
N VAL A 30 13.36 -24.09 -2.62
CA VAL A 30 12.85 -25.44 -2.40
C VAL A 30 11.72 -25.70 -3.39
N CYS A 31 11.79 -26.83 -4.09
CA CYS A 31 10.70 -27.30 -4.93
C CYS A 31 9.46 -27.60 -4.08
N LEU A 32 8.27 -27.50 -4.68
CA LEU A 32 7.03 -27.90 -4.03
C LEU A 32 7.01 -29.40 -3.74
N SER A 33 6.27 -29.78 -2.70
CA SER A 33 6.08 -31.20 -2.40
C SER A 33 5.26 -31.85 -3.54
N PRO A 34 5.65 -33.03 -4.04
CA PRO A 34 4.93 -33.70 -5.12
C PRO A 34 3.45 -33.96 -4.78
N GLY A 35 3.16 -34.26 -3.50
CA GLY A 35 1.81 -34.50 -3.01
C GLY A 35 0.93 -33.26 -3.13
N LEU A 36 1.46 -32.08 -2.78
CA LEU A 36 0.74 -30.82 -2.92
C LEU A 36 0.40 -30.54 -4.38
N VAL A 37 1.39 -30.63 -5.27
CA VAL A 37 1.19 -30.36 -6.70
C VAL A 37 0.15 -31.33 -7.29
N LYS A 38 0.25 -32.62 -6.98
CA LYS A 38 -0.71 -33.63 -7.44
C LYS A 38 -2.13 -33.35 -6.90
N SER A 39 -2.26 -32.93 -5.65
CA SER A 39 -3.54 -32.58 -5.05
C SER A 39 -4.20 -31.39 -5.76
N MET A 40 -3.43 -30.34 -6.08
CA MET A 40 -3.98 -29.17 -6.77
C MET A 40 -4.31 -29.47 -8.24
N LEU A 41 -3.43 -30.18 -8.95
CA LEU A 41 -3.66 -30.54 -10.35
C LEU A 41 -4.76 -31.61 -10.54
N SER A 42 -5.18 -32.32 -9.49
CA SER A 42 -6.36 -33.19 -9.58
C SER A 42 -7.69 -32.42 -9.56
N ARG A 43 -7.65 -31.12 -9.27
CA ARG A 43 -8.81 -30.23 -9.17
C ARG A 43 -8.80 -29.15 -10.26
N PHE A 44 -7.62 -28.62 -10.56
CA PHE A 44 -7.45 -27.50 -11.48
C PHE A 44 -6.53 -27.90 -12.65
N ASP A 45 -7.01 -27.71 -13.89
CA ASP A 45 -6.17 -27.76 -15.08
C ASP A 45 -5.43 -26.43 -15.21
N ILE A 46 -4.10 -26.44 -15.06
CA ILE A 46 -3.28 -25.23 -15.09
C ILE A 46 -2.41 -25.21 -16.35
N THR A 47 -2.55 -24.15 -17.13
CA THR A 47 -1.82 -23.95 -18.39
C THR A 47 -1.25 -22.54 -18.46
N ALA A 48 -0.16 -22.33 -19.20
CA ALA A 48 0.35 -21.01 -19.56
C ALA A 48 0.11 -20.73 -21.05
N ILE A 49 -0.08 -19.46 -21.39
CA ILE A 49 -0.21 -18.97 -22.76
C ILE A 49 0.85 -17.90 -23.07
N ASP A 50 1.04 -17.56 -24.33
CA ASP A 50 1.77 -16.37 -24.77
C ASP A 50 0.84 -15.17 -25.05
N ASP A 51 1.43 -14.04 -25.47
CA ASP A 51 0.69 -12.80 -25.79
C ASP A 51 -0.32 -12.96 -26.94
N THR A 52 -0.19 -14.01 -27.75
CA THR A 52 -1.10 -14.31 -28.86
C THR A 52 -2.24 -15.24 -28.43
N GLY A 53 -2.24 -15.67 -27.16
CA GLY A 53 -3.23 -16.58 -26.60
C GLY A 53 -2.92 -18.06 -26.84
N LYS A 54 -1.76 -18.39 -27.42
CA LYS A 54 -1.38 -19.78 -27.71
C LYS A 54 -0.85 -20.46 -26.45
N GLU A 55 -1.29 -21.69 -26.19
CA GLU A 55 -0.77 -22.49 -25.07
C GLU A 55 0.73 -22.76 -25.25
N THR A 56 1.51 -22.33 -24.27
CA THR A 56 2.98 -22.50 -24.23
C THR A 56 3.37 -23.66 -23.33
N LYS A 57 2.58 -23.95 -22.30
CA LYS A 57 2.85 -25.01 -21.34
C LYS A 57 1.58 -25.54 -20.70
N LYS A 58 1.50 -26.87 -20.54
CA LYS A 58 0.53 -27.53 -19.66
C LYS A 58 1.27 -28.11 -18.47
N TYR A 59 0.87 -27.72 -17.26
CA TYR A 59 1.60 -28.08 -16.05
C TYR A 59 1.21 -29.47 -15.53
N THR A 60 2.20 -30.18 -15.00
CA THR A 60 2.07 -31.54 -14.46
C THR A 60 2.75 -31.66 -13.10
N ALA A 61 2.62 -32.81 -12.44
CA ALA A 61 3.32 -33.07 -11.18
C ALA A 61 4.86 -33.06 -11.31
N ALA A 62 5.40 -33.21 -12.54
CA ALA A 62 6.83 -33.10 -12.79
C ALA A 62 7.35 -31.66 -12.65
N ASP A 63 6.47 -30.66 -12.84
CA ASP A 63 6.79 -29.22 -12.77
C ASP A 63 6.89 -28.68 -11.34
N LYS A 64 7.00 -29.54 -10.32
CA LYS A 64 7.10 -29.15 -8.90
C LYS A 64 8.25 -28.20 -8.56
N CYS A 65 9.26 -28.11 -9.43
CA CYS A 65 10.43 -27.24 -9.27
C CYS A 65 10.37 -25.98 -10.16
N ASP A 66 9.29 -25.78 -10.92
CA ASP A 66 9.06 -24.54 -11.66
C ASP A 66 9.01 -23.37 -10.66
N LYS A 67 9.74 -22.29 -10.94
CA LYS A 67 10.04 -21.24 -9.94
C LYS A 67 9.14 -20.00 -10.05
N ASP A 68 8.27 -19.97 -11.05
CA ASP A 68 7.57 -18.75 -11.44
C ASP A 68 6.10 -18.77 -11.00
N ALA A 69 5.20 -18.32 -11.88
CA ALA A 69 3.77 -18.21 -11.64
C ALA A 69 3.12 -19.51 -11.15
N PHE A 70 3.55 -20.65 -11.67
CA PHE A 70 2.96 -21.94 -11.33
C PHE A 70 3.15 -22.25 -9.85
N LYS A 71 4.37 -22.14 -9.34
CA LYS A 71 4.66 -22.38 -7.92
C LYS A 71 3.83 -21.46 -7.03
N LYS A 72 3.74 -20.17 -7.37
CA LYS A 72 2.93 -19.21 -6.62
C LYS A 72 1.44 -19.52 -6.67
N THR A 73 0.93 -19.95 -7.82
CA THR A 73 -0.47 -20.37 -7.99
C THR A 73 -0.79 -21.57 -7.11
N ILE A 74 0.07 -22.58 -7.08
CA ILE A 74 -0.10 -23.75 -6.21
C ILE A 74 -0.07 -23.36 -4.73
N LEU A 75 0.87 -22.50 -4.32
CA LEU A 75 0.96 -22.00 -2.95
C LEU A 75 -0.25 -21.13 -2.57
N ALA A 76 -0.79 -20.34 -3.50
CA ALA A 76 -1.99 -19.54 -3.29
C ALA A 76 -3.22 -20.43 -3.07
N LEU A 77 -3.40 -21.46 -3.90
CA LEU A 77 -4.48 -22.45 -3.74
C LEU A 77 -4.37 -23.21 -2.41
N GLU A 78 -3.16 -23.58 -1.99
CA GLU A 78 -2.93 -24.21 -0.69
C GLU A 78 -3.23 -23.26 0.48
N GLN A 79 -2.89 -21.98 0.34
CA GLN A 79 -3.22 -20.98 1.34
C GLN A 79 -4.74 -20.80 1.46
N ILE A 80 -5.47 -20.76 0.34
CA ILE A 80 -6.93 -20.72 0.32
C ILE A 80 -7.53 -21.95 1.01
N ASN A 81 -7.02 -23.14 0.70
CA ASN A 81 -7.43 -24.40 1.36
C ASN A 81 -7.20 -24.33 2.88
N THR A 82 -6.01 -23.91 3.30
CA THR A 82 -5.64 -23.77 4.71
C THR A 82 -6.57 -22.81 5.45
N VAL A 83 -6.86 -21.64 4.86
CA VAL A 83 -7.76 -20.63 5.44
C VAL A 83 -9.18 -21.17 5.58
N SER A 84 -9.66 -21.93 4.59
CA SER A 84 -11.04 -22.45 4.55
C SER A 84 -11.33 -23.47 5.66
N ILE A 85 -10.30 -24.18 6.15
CA ILE A 85 -10.43 -25.18 7.22
C ILE A 85 -10.50 -24.52 8.61
N GLN A 86 -10.06 -23.26 8.75
CA GLN A 86 -10.00 -22.59 10.04
C GLN A 86 -11.34 -21.96 10.41
N LYS A 87 -11.81 -22.26 11.63
CA LYS A 87 -12.93 -21.54 12.25
C LYS A 87 -12.43 -20.23 12.82
N ILE A 88 -13.05 -19.12 12.42
CA ILE A 88 -12.74 -17.80 12.95
C ILE A 88 -13.92 -17.31 13.75
N ASN A 89 -13.68 -17.06 15.03
CA ASN A 89 -14.66 -16.46 15.91
C ASN A 89 -14.87 -15.00 15.47
N ASN A 90 -16.13 -14.56 15.41
CA ASN A 90 -16.50 -13.19 15.04
C ASN A 90 -16.06 -12.75 13.63
N ALA A 91 -16.12 -13.66 12.65
CA ALA A 91 -15.91 -13.29 11.25
C ALA A 91 -16.88 -12.15 10.86
N PRO A 92 -16.41 -11.03 10.27
CA PRO A 92 -17.27 -9.87 10.00
C PRO A 92 -18.39 -10.16 8.99
N ASP A 93 -18.23 -11.20 8.17
CA ASP A 93 -19.23 -11.69 7.22
C ASP A 93 -20.28 -12.63 7.85
N GLY A 94 -20.05 -13.09 9.09
CA GLY A 94 -20.91 -14.00 9.86
C GLY A 94 -21.13 -15.39 9.24
N LYS A 95 -20.53 -15.69 8.09
CA LYS A 95 -20.81 -16.89 7.29
C LYS A 95 -19.66 -17.86 7.40
N GLY A 96 -19.91 -19.15 7.53
CA GLY A 96 -18.85 -20.17 7.46
C GLY A 96 -18.39 -20.46 6.02
N ILE A 97 -17.90 -19.44 5.30
CA ILE A 97 -17.50 -19.58 3.89
C ILE A 97 -16.30 -20.53 3.78
N ASP A 98 -16.45 -21.60 2.99
CA ASP A 98 -15.35 -22.45 2.56
C ASP A 98 -14.93 -22.01 1.16
N PHE A 99 -13.91 -21.14 1.10
CA PHE A 99 -13.44 -20.54 -0.15
C PHE A 99 -12.89 -21.60 -1.10
N PHE A 100 -12.21 -22.61 -0.58
CA PHE A 100 -11.58 -23.64 -1.40
C PHE A 100 -12.61 -24.57 -2.04
N THR A 101 -13.63 -24.99 -1.27
CA THR A 101 -14.76 -25.75 -1.82
C THR A 101 -15.49 -24.93 -2.87
N TYR A 102 -15.75 -23.65 -2.60
CA TYR A 102 -16.37 -22.74 -3.58
C TYR A 102 -15.53 -22.61 -4.86
N ILE A 103 -14.22 -22.36 -4.75
CA ILE A 103 -13.33 -22.25 -5.92
C ILE A 103 -13.29 -23.56 -6.70
N ASN A 104 -13.22 -24.70 -6.02
CA ASN A 104 -13.24 -26.02 -6.67
C ASN A 104 -14.56 -26.30 -7.40
N GLU A 105 -15.68 -25.73 -6.93
CA GLU A 105 -16.96 -25.79 -7.64
C GLU A 105 -16.98 -24.88 -8.87
N LYS A 106 -16.46 -23.65 -8.75
CA LYS A 106 -16.62 -22.59 -9.77
C LYS A 106 -15.50 -22.52 -10.80
N VAL A 107 -14.33 -23.06 -10.49
CA VAL A 107 -13.14 -22.97 -11.32
C VAL A 107 -12.62 -24.38 -11.62
N ARG A 108 -12.45 -24.68 -12.91
CA ARG A 108 -11.87 -25.93 -13.39
C ARG A 108 -10.52 -25.69 -14.06
N LYS A 109 -10.37 -24.59 -14.79
CA LYS A 109 -9.15 -24.26 -15.54
C LYS A 109 -8.60 -22.91 -15.10
N ILE A 110 -7.29 -22.86 -14.87
CA ILE A 110 -6.54 -21.65 -14.55
C ILE A 110 -5.53 -21.42 -15.68
N ILE A 111 -5.65 -20.30 -16.37
CA ILE A 111 -4.72 -19.92 -17.44
C ILE A 111 -3.80 -18.82 -16.94
N LEU A 112 -2.51 -19.10 -16.92
CA LEU A 112 -1.48 -18.15 -16.54
C LEU A 112 -1.07 -17.33 -17.78
N MET A 113 -1.29 -16.02 -17.71
CA MET A 113 -1.06 -15.08 -18.81
C MET A 113 0.21 -14.24 -18.59
N PRO A 114 0.96 -13.92 -19.64
CA PRO A 114 2.10 -13.00 -19.53
C PRO A 114 1.63 -11.58 -19.20
N GLU A 115 2.50 -10.80 -18.55
CA GLU A 115 2.27 -9.39 -18.21
C GLU A 115 1.94 -8.52 -19.43
N SER A 116 2.46 -8.87 -20.61
CA SER A 116 2.22 -8.20 -21.89
C SER A 116 0.88 -8.56 -22.56
N SER A 117 0.10 -9.48 -21.98
CA SER A 117 -1.23 -9.81 -22.47
C SER A 117 -2.12 -8.58 -22.47
N SER A 118 -2.89 -8.38 -23.55
CA SER A 118 -3.90 -7.30 -23.63
C SER A 118 -5.01 -7.40 -22.56
N LEU A 119 -5.16 -8.58 -21.94
CA LEU A 119 -6.06 -8.85 -20.81
C LEU A 119 -5.39 -8.69 -19.43
N CYS A 120 -4.14 -8.21 -19.41
CA CYS A 120 -3.38 -7.89 -18.21
C CYS A 120 -3.03 -6.41 -18.22
N GLY A 121 -4.07 -5.58 -18.24
CA GLY A 121 -3.99 -4.13 -18.27
C GLY A 121 -3.45 -3.51 -16.98
N PHE A 122 -3.74 -2.22 -16.78
CA PHE A 122 -3.25 -1.45 -15.64
C PHE A 122 -3.82 -2.00 -14.32
N ASN A 123 -2.97 -2.69 -13.54
CA ASN A 123 -3.27 -3.30 -12.24
C ASN A 123 -4.25 -4.49 -12.25
N GLU A 124 -4.50 -5.12 -13.40
CA GLU A 124 -5.32 -6.33 -13.45
C GLU A 124 -4.56 -7.54 -12.88
N GLY A 125 -5.11 -8.16 -11.84
CA GLY A 125 -4.55 -9.39 -11.26
C GLY A 125 -5.01 -10.66 -12.00
N GLY A 126 -6.20 -10.61 -12.60
CA GLY A 126 -6.82 -11.70 -13.32
C GLY A 126 -8.12 -11.25 -14.00
N VAL A 127 -8.77 -12.16 -14.71
CA VAL A 127 -10.04 -11.90 -15.41
C VAL A 127 -10.84 -13.19 -15.61
N VAL A 128 -12.17 -13.04 -15.61
CA VAL A 128 -13.13 -14.03 -16.09
C VAL A 128 -13.89 -13.47 -17.28
N LEU A 129 -13.78 -14.14 -18.43
CA LEU A 129 -14.52 -13.76 -19.62
C LEU A 129 -15.92 -14.40 -19.60
N ASP A 130 -16.97 -13.60 -19.84
CA ASP A 130 -18.37 -14.07 -19.84
C ASP A 130 -18.57 -15.35 -20.72
N PRO A 131 -18.00 -15.46 -21.94
CA PRO A 131 -18.10 -16.68 -22.74
C PRO A 131 -17.42 -17.92 -22.16
N GLU A 132 -16.46 -17.75 -21.23
CA GLU A 132 -15.66 -18.85 -20.67
C GLU A 132 -16.19 -19.34 -19.31
N LYS A 133 -17.24 -18.70 -18.77
CA LYS A 133 -17.85 -19.06 -17.48
C LYS A 133 -18.40 -20.48 -17.47
N THR A 134 -18.99 -20.94 -18.59
CA THR A 134 -19.50 -22.31 -18.71
C THR A 134 -18.39 -23.35 -18.63
N ASP A 135 -17.19 -22.98 -19.09
CA ASP A 135 -15.99 -23.82 -19.04
C ASP A 135 -15.20 -23.64 -17.73
N LYS A 136 -15.67 -22.75 -16.84
CA LYS A 136 -15.10 -22.49 -15.51
C LYS A 136 -13.62 -22.09 -15.58
N ILE A 137 -13.32 -21.17 -16.49
CA ILE A 137 -11.95 -20.69 -16.75
C ILE A 137 -11.72 -19.34 -16.06
N ILE A 138 -10.71 -19.29 -15.18
CA ILE A 138 -10.13 -18.02 -14.74
C ILE A 138 -8.78 -17.82 -15.44
N ARG A 139 -8.45 -16.56 -15.71
CA ARG A 139 -7.16 -16.18 -16.27
C ARG A 139 -6.42 -15.30 -15.27
N LEU A 140 -5.16 -15.60 -15.00
CA LEU A 140 -4.35 -14.90 -14.00
C LEU A 140 -3.20 -14.17 -14.68
N CYS A 141 -3.03 -12.90 -14.35
CA CYS A 141 -1.97 -12.07 -14.90
C CYS A 141 -0.68 -12.28 -14.13
N ILE A 142 0.29 -12.90 -14.79
CA ILE A 142 1.60 -13.17 -14.22
C ILE A 142 2.44 -11.90 -14.34
N ILE A 143 2.50 -11.13 -13.27
CA ILE A 143 3.48 -10.04 -13.14
C ILE A 143 4.84 -10.66 -12.80
N ASN A 144 5.46 -11.41 -13.72
CA ASN A 144 6.80 -12.01 -13.65
C ASN A 144 7.22 -12.53 -12.25
N GLY A 145 6.33 -13.25 -11.57
CA GLY A 145 6.61 -13.78 -10.22
C GLY A 145 6.85 -12.71 -9.15
N ARG A 146 6.43 -11.45 -9.32
CA ARG A 146 6.53 -10.37 -8.31
C ARG A 146 5.37 -10.36 -7.32
N MET A 147 4.18 -10.79 -7.75
CA MET A 147 3.00 -10.83 -6.89
C MET A 147 3.21 -11.78 -5.70
N PRO A 148 3.04 -11.34 -4.44
CA PRO A 148 3.08 -12.22 -3.27
C PRO A 148 1.97 -13.30 -3.31
N VAL A 149 2.20 -14.42 -2.63
CA VAL A 149 1.23 -15.54 -2.59
C VAL A 149 -0.14 -15.10 -2.06
N SER A 150 -0.17 -14.27 -1.02
CA SER A 150 -1.42 -13.76 -0.43
C SER A 150 -2.21 -12.86 -1.39
N GLN A 151 -1.51 -12.03 -2.17
CA GLN A 151 -2.15 -11.19 -3.18
C GLN A 151 -2.72 -12.05 -4.31
N LEU A 152 -1.97 -13.05 -4.80
CA LEU A 152 -2.46 -13.96 -5.84
C LEU A 152 -3.65 -14.80 -5.35
N ALA A 153 -3.62 -15.26 -4.10
CA ALA A 153 -4.74 -15.97 -3.49
C ALA A 153 -6.00 -15.08 -3.44
N THR A 154 -5.84 -13.82 -3.06
CA THR A 154 -6.92 -12.83 -3.04
C THR A 154 -7.52 -12.63 -4.44
N VAL A 155 -6.68 -12.53 -5.47
CA VAL A 155 -7.11 -12.47 -6.87
C VAL A 155 -7.90 -13.72 -7.26
N ILE A 156 -7.41 -14.92 -6.95
CA ILE A 156 -8.14 -16.17 -7.28
C ILE A 156 -9.53 -16.19 -6.63
N VAL A 157 -9.62 -15.79 -5.36
CA VAL A 157 -10.90 -15.71 -4.63
C VAL A 157 -11.84 -14.68 -5.28
N HIS A 158 -11.31 -13.52 -5.68
CA HIS A 158 -12.03 -12.47 -6.37
C HIS A 158 -12.56 -12.93 -7.74
N GLU A 159 -11.70 -13.46 -8.60
CA GLU A 159 -12.06 -13.92 -9.94
C GLU A 159 -13.07 -15.08 -9.90
N ALA A 160 -12.93 -15.99 -8.94
CA ALA A 160 -13.91 -17.05 -8.74
C ALA A 160 -15.31 -16.51 -8.40
N ARG A 161 -15.42 -15.30 -7.84
CA ARG A 161 -16.71 -14.66 -7.56
C ARG A 161 -17.39 -14.12 -8.82
N HIS A 162 -16.62 -13.67 -9.80
CA HIS A 162 -17.13 -13.27 -11.12
C HIS A 162 -17.83 -14.40 -11.87
N MET A 163 -17.50 -15.66 -11.59
CA MET A 163 -18.20 -16.83 -12.16
C MET A 163 -19.70 -16.86 -11.85
N ASP A 164 -20.12 -16.32 -10.70
CA ASP A 164 -21.53 -16.22 -10.31
C ASP A 164 -22.22 -14.95 -10.85
N GLY A 165 -21.51 -14.14 -11.66
CA GLY A 165 -22.06 -12.94 -12.30
C GLY A 165 -21.97 -11.66 -11.46
N TYR A 166 -21.20 -11.66 -10.37
CA TYR A 166 -20.99 -10.47 -9.52
C TYR A 166 -20.08 -9.44 -10.22
N LYS A 167 -20.66 -8.60 -11.06
CA LYS A 167 -19.92 -7.55 -11.79
C LYS A 167 -19.56 -6.38 -10.88
N HIS A 168 -18.46 -5.70 -11.21
CA HIS A 168 -18.13 -4.42 -10.60
C HIS A 168 -19.12 -3.32 -10.97
N VAL A 169 -19.22 -2.33 -10.10
CA VAL A 169 -19.95 -1.07 -10.29
C VAL A 169 -18.98 0.10 -10.39
N LYS A 170 -19.45 1.21 -10.95
CA LYS A 170 -18.63 2.43 -11.06
C LYS A 170 -18.29 2.94 -9.67
N CYS A 171 -17.01 3.24 -9.45
CA CYS A 171 -16.55 3.85 -8.21
C CYS A 171 -17.01 5.30 -8.10
N THR A 172 -17.42 5.70 -6.90
CA THR A 172 -17.91 7.05 -6.58
C THR A 172 -16.83 7.91 -5.92
N HIS A 173 -15.75 7.29 -5.46
CA HIS A 173 -14.61 7.90 -4.78
C HIS A 173 -13.32 7.09 -5.03
N GLY A 174 -12.21 7.57 -4.46
CA GLY A 174 -10.90 6.92 -4.60
C GLY A 174 -10.26 7.08 -5.99
N LEU A 175 -9.17 6.34 -6.22
CA LEU A 175 -8.37 6.37 -7.44
C LEU A 175 -9.20 6.05 -8.70
N TYR A 176 -10.16 5.13 -8.59
CA TYR A 176 -10.94 4.62 -9.71
C TYR A 176 -12.20 5.44 -10.03
N LYS A 177 -12.52 6.50 -9.27
CA LYS A 177 -13.69 7.37 -9.52
C LYS A 177 -13.71 7.96 -10.93
N SER A 178 -12.55 8.38 -11.42
CA SER A 178 -12.39 9.03 -12.72
C SER A 178 -12.40 8.04 -13.88
N PHE A 179 -12.27 6.75 -13.60
CA PHE A 179 -12.24 5.73 -14.65
C PHE A 179 -13.63 5.57 -15.25
N SER A 180 -13.65 5.29 -16.56
CA SER A 180 -14.88 5.06 -17.31
C SER A 180 -15.45 3.66 -17.07
N PHE A 181 -14.67 2.74 -16.51
CA PHE A 181 -15.05 1.35 -16.28
C PHE A 181 -15.30 1.05 -14.79
N PRO A 182 -16.15 0.05 -14.47
CA PRO A 182 -16.48 -0.35 -13.10
C PRO A 182 -15.34 -1.10 -12.39
N GLU A 183 -15.01 -0.74 -11.15
CA GLU A 183 -13.92 -1.33 -10.35
C GLU A 183 -14.23 -1.44 -8.84
N CYS A 184 -15.49 -1.21 -8.43
CA CYS A 184 -15.89 -1.26 -7.03
C CYS A 184 -17.02 -2.27 -6.83
N ASP A 185 -17.18 -2.75 -5.61
CA ASP A 185 -18.46 -3.27 -5.12
C ASP A 185 -19.30 -2.12 -4.55
N VAL A 186 -20.63 -2.25 -4.52
CA VAL A 186 -21.49 -1.24 -3.88
C VAL A 186 -21.22 -1.21 -2.38
N SER A 187 -21.23 -2.37 -1.73
CA SER A 187 -20.92 -2.53 -0.31
C SER A 187 -20.37 -3.93 0.00
N PHE A 188 -19.87 -4.11 1.22
CA PHE A 188 -19.39 -5.42 1.68
C PHE A 188 -20.54 -6.42 1.90
N GLU A 189 -21.73 -5.94 2.29
CA GLU A 189 -22.92 -6.75 2.57
C GLU A 189 -23.51 -7.40 1.31
N GLU A 190 -23.33 -6.80 0.13
CA GLU A 190 -23.75 -7.37 -1.15
C GLU A 190 -22.92 -8.59 -1.57
N GLN A 191 -21.78 -8.83 -0.91
CA GLN A 191 -20.95 -10.01 -1.13
C GLN A 191 -20.50 -10.16 -2.60
N GLY A 192 -20.19 -9.02 -3.23
CA GLY A 192 -19.52 -8.94 -4.53
C GLY A 192 -18.09 -9.48 -4.51
N SER A 193 -17.38 -9.32 -5.63
CA SER A 193 -16.05 -9.92 -5.81
C SER A 193 -15.02 -9.38 -4.83
N HIS A 194 -15.02 -8.06 -4.58
CA HIS A 194 -14.14 -7.46 -3.58
C HIS A 194 -14.57 -7.78 -2.15
N ALA A 195 -15.87 -7.80 -1.86
CA ALA A 195 -16.38 -8.19 -0.55
C ALA A 195 -15.97 -9.62 -0.18
N TYR A 196 -16.02 -10.54 -1.15
CA TYR A 196 -15.62 -11.93 -0.98
C TYR A 196 -14.11 -12.06 -0.77
N ALA A 197 -13.31 -11.32 -1.54
CA ALA A 197 -11.86 -11.26 -1.38
C ALA A 197 -11.43 -10.62 -0.04
N MET A 198 -12.12 -9.57 0.41
CA MET A 198 -11.91 -8.94 1.71
C MET A 198 -12.24 -9.92 2.85
N SER A 199 -13.33 -10.68 2.73
CA SER A 199 -13.68 -11.74 3.69
C SER A 199 -12.57 -12.78 3.79
N TYR A 200 -11.96 -13.17 2.67
CA TYR A 200 -10.79 -14.03 2.64
C TYR A 200 -9.57 -13.41 3.34
N LEU A 201 -9.22 -12.15 3.05
CA LEU A 201 -8.08 -11.45 3.65
C LEU A 201 -8.21 -11.34 5.17
N LEU A 202 -9.39 -10.98 5.67
CA LEU A 202 -9.68 -10.88 7.10
C LEU A 202 -9.50 -12.24 7.81
N ARG A 203 -9.80 -13.33 7.11
CA ARG A 203 -9.57 -14.67 7.65
C ARG A 203 -8.13 -15.09 7.57
N LEU A 204 -7.48 -14.84 6.43
CA LEU A 204 -6.05 -15.07 6.25
C LEU A 204 -5.26 -14.37 7.37
N HIS A 205 -5.59 -13.12 7.68
CA HIS A 205 -4.97 -12.38 8.79
C HIS A 205 -4.99 -13.16 10.11
N ASN A 206 -6.12 -13.75 10.46
CA ASN A 206 -6.31 -14.53 11.69
C ASN A 206 -5.59 -15.89 11.65
N THR A 207 -5.39 -16.46 10.47
CA THR A 207 -4.70 -17.75 10.30
C THR A 207 -3.18 -17.64 10.33
N LEU A 208 -2.66 -16.48 9.95
CA LEU A 208 -1.21 -16.24 9.88
C LEU A 208 -0.62 -16.12 11.28
N LYS A 209 0.61 -16.62 11.44
CA LYS A 209 1.38 -16.49 12.69
C LYS A 209 2.55 -15.54 12.55
N ASP A 210 3.14 -15.48 11.35
CA ASP A 210 4.26 -14.62 11.05
C ASP A 210 3.84 -13.14 11.03
N LYS A 211 4.67 -12.28 11.63
CA LYS A 211 4.35 -10.85 11.79
C LYS A 211 4.46 -10.08 10.47
N ASP A 212 5.41 -10.44 9.61
CA ASP A 212 5.64 -9.75 8.35
C ASP A 212 4.54 -10.12 7.34
N ASP A 213 4.09 -11.38 7.32
CA ASP A 213 2.95 -11.80 6.53
C ASP A 213 1.64 -11.19 7.04
N LYS A 214 1.44 -11.11 8.36
CA LYS A 214 0.30 -10.37 8.93
C LYS A 214 0.32 -8.91 8.51
N PHE A 215 1.48 -8.26 8.56
CA PHE A 215 1.66 -6.89 8.12
C PHE A 215 1.25 -6.73 6.64
N ARG A 216 1.77 -7.58 5.75
CA ARG A 216 1.42 -7.56 4.31
C ARG A 216 -0.08 -7.77 4.07
N VAL A 217 -0.72 -8.67 4.81
CA VAL A 217 -2.17 -8.89 4.68
C VAL A 217 -2.95 -7.67 5.18
N ARG A 218 -2.54 -7.05 6.29
CA ARG A 218 -3.18 -5.82 6.77
C ARG A 218 -3.01 -4.65 5.78
N THR A 219 -1.86 -4.54 5.10
CA THR A 219 -1.70 -3.53 4.03
C THR A 219 -2.64 -3.79 2.85
N LEU A 220 -2.87 -5.06 2.46
CA LEU A 220 -3.84 -5.40 1.41
C LEU A 220 -5.28 -5.07 1.84
N ILE A 221 -5.62 -5.29 3.12
CA ILE A 221 -6.91 -4.90 3.69
C ILE A 221 -7.11 -3.38 3.62
N ALA A 222 -6.11 -2.60 4.07
CA ALA A 222 -6.17 -1.14 4.02
C ALA A 222 -6.37 -0.62 2.59
N GLN A 223 -5.60 -1.16 1.63
CA GLN A 223 -5.70 -0.81 0.22
C GLN A 223 -7.10 -1.14 -0.36
N SER A 224 -7.63 -2.33 -0.08
CA SER A 224 -8.92 -2.73 -0.63
C SER A 224 -10.08 -1.92 -0.03
N ILE A 225 -9.99 -1.54 1.24
CA ILE A 225 -10.98 -0.65 1.86
C ILE A 225 -11.08 0.69 1.14
N GLU A 226 -9.95 1.29 0.78
CA GLU A 226 -9.92 2.63 0.19
C GLU A 226 -10.44 2.65 -1.26
N TYR A 227 -10.22 1.56 -2.00
CA TYR A 227 -10.42 1.56 -3.45
C TYR A 227 -11.51 0.62 -3.96
N SER A 228 -11.99 -0.33 -3.16
CA SER A 228 -12.85 -1.42 -3.66
C SER A 228 -14.34 -1.29 -3.33
N PHE A 229 -14.77 -0.30 -2.53
CA PHE A 229 -16.16 -0.21 -2.05
C PHE A 229 -16.72 1.21 -2.18
N ASN A 230 -17.95 1.35 -2.68
CA ASN A 230 -18.65 2.64 -2.64
C ASN A 230 -19.19 2.99 -1.25
N ASN A 231 -19.69 1.98 -0.54
CA ASN A 231 -20.08 2.06 0.87
C ASN A 231 -19.01 1.34 1.68
N VAL A 232 -18.23 2.10 2.45
CA VAL A 232 -17.09 1.56 3.20
C VAL A 232 -17.56 0.63 4.34
N PRO A 233 -16.92 -0.53 4.54
CA PRO A 233 -17.36 -1.52 5.52
C PRO A 233 -16.91 -1.21 6.96
N PHE A 234 -17.31 -2.08 7.91
CA PHE A 234 -16.74 -2.14 9.28
C PHE A 234 -16.82 -0.82 10.06
N GLY A 235 -17.87 -0.03 9.82
CA GLY A 235 -18.07 1.26 10.47
C GLY A 235 -16.97 2.28 10.17
N LEU A 236 -16.19 2.07 9.10
CA LEU A 236 -15.22 3.03 8.60
C LEU A 236 -15.94 4.34 8.29
N LYS A 237 -15.34 5.42 8.76
CA LYS A 237 -15.82 6.77 8.47
C LYS A 237 -14.80 7.49 7.63
N LYS A 238 -15.28 8.34 6.74
CA LYS A 238 -14.44 9.24 5.95
C LYS A 238 -13.98 10.41 6.81
N GLY A 239 -12.72 10.81 6.68
CA GLY A 239 -12.20 11.92 7.47
C GLY A 239 -10.79 12.36 7.11
N GLY A 240 -10.24 13.24 7.96
CA GLY A 240 -8.88 13.75 7.86
C GLY A 240 -7.96 13.10 8.88
N LEU A 241 -6.90 12.45 8.40
CA LEU A 241 -5.77 12.01 9.22
C LEU A 241 -4.72 13.12 9.28
N MET A 242 -4.23 13.45 10.47
CA MET A 242 -3.29 14.56 10.66
C MET A 242 -2.27 14.25 11.74
N LEU A 243 -1.08 14.83 11.58
CA LEU A 243 -0.01 14.82 12.56
C LEU A 243 0.08 16.21 13.18
N ASP A 244 -0.09 16.31 14.49
CA ASP A 244 0.02 17.58 15.20
C ASP A 244 1.45 17.87 15.68
N SER A 245 1.66 19.09 16.16
CA SER A 245 2.94 19.56 16.70
C SER A 245 3.41 18.85 17.98
N LYS A 246 2.56 18.01 18.58
CA LYS A 246 2.85 17.19 19.77
C LYS A 246 3.13 15.74 19.39
N ASN A 247 3.39 15.45 18.11
CA ASN A 247 3.62 14.10 17.58
C ASN A 247 2.43 13.14 17.80
N ARG A 248 1.20 13.67 17.84
CA ARG A 248 -0.02 12.86 17.88
C ARG A 248 -0.58 12.70 16.47
N VAL A 249 -0.93 11.47 16.13
CA VAL A 249 -1.72 11.17 14.93
C VAL A 249 -3.18 11.19 15.31
N LEU A 250 -3.90 12.15 14.77
CA LEU A 250 -5.32 12.39 15.01
C LEU A 250 -6.13 12.03 13.77
N PHE A 251 -7.36 11.57 13.98
CA PHE A 251 -8.35 11.39 12.93
C PHE A 251 -9.61 12.15 13.28
N PHE A 252 -10.17 12.86 12.30
CA PHE A 252 -11.40 13.62 12.45
C PHE A 252 -12.42 13.23 11.38
N ASP A 253 -13.60 12.78 11.82
CA ASP A 253 -14.68 12.28 10.96
C ASP A 253 -15.78 13.31 10.63
N GLY A 254 -15.61 14.57 11.06
CA GLY A 254 -16.61 15.63 10.97
C GLY A 254 -17.30 15.91 12.32
N VAL A 255 -17.33 14.91 13.20
CA VAL A 255 -17.99 15.00 14.51
C VAL A 255 -16.96 14.95 15.63
N ASP A 256 -16.16 13.88 15.67
CA ASP A 256 -15.28 13.54 16.77
C ASP A 256 -13.81 13.52 16.34
N ILE A 257 -12.93 13.89 17.27
CA ILE A 257 -11.48 13.76 17.12
C ILE A 257 -11.04 12.50 17.87
N SER A 258 -10.44 11.55 17.15
CA SER A 258 -9.85 10.34 17.70
C SER A 258 -8.32 10.44 17.70
N VAL A 259 -7.68 10.09 18.82
CA VAL A 259 -6.21 9.93 18.88
C VAL A 259 -5.89 8.50 18.46
N ILE A 260 -5.24 8.33 17.30
CA ILE A 260 -4.83 7.01 16.80
C ILE A 260 -3.53 6.57 17.47
N ASN A 261 -2.58 7.50 17.65
CA ASN A 261 -1.34 7.24 18.37
C ASN A 261 -0.68 8.54 18.84
N GLU A 262 0.23 8.42 19.81
CA GLU A 262 1.12 9.48 20.27
C GLU A 262 2.55 8.94 20.30
N PHE A 263 3.45 9.63 19.60
CA PHE A 263 4.84 9.22 19.50
C PHE A 263 5.72 10.04 20.43
N ASN A 264 6.63 9.36 21.14
CA ASN A 264 7.64 10.03 21.97
C ASN A 264 8.76 10.64 21.13
N ASP A 265 9.05 10.02 19.98
CA ASP A 265 10.06 10.49 19.04
C ASP A 265 9.49 11.58 18.12
N LYS A 266 10.35 12.50 17.70
CA LYS A 266 9.97 13.59 16.80
C LYS A 266 9.65 13.03 15.40
N ILE A 267 8.44 13.34 14.92
CA ILE A 267 7.97 12.92 13.61
C ILE A 267 8.25 14.02 12.58
N THR A 268 8.89 13.63 11.50
CA THR A 268 9.20 14.50 10.38
C THR A 268 7.98 14.69 9.48
N ALA A 269 7.34 13.59 9.07
CA ALA A 269 6.24 13.59 8.13
C ALA A 269 5.25 12.45 8.38
N LEU A 270 4.00 12.69 7.95
CA LEU A 270 2.92 11.71 7.84
C LEU A 270 2.51 11.65 6.37
N VAL A 271 2.46 10.45 5.78
CA VAL A 271 2.08 10.22 4.37
C VAL A 271 1.26 8.96 4.22
N LEU A 272 0.61 8.76 3.07
CA LEU A 272 0.06 7.47 2.67
C LEU A 272 1.03 6.76 1.73
N ASN A 273 1.09 5.44 1.83
CA ASN A 273 1.72 4.57 0.85
C ASN A 273 0.75 3.43 0.56
N LEU A 274 0.25 3.31 -0.68
CA LEU A 274 -0.72 2.27 -1.07
C LEU A 274 -1.91 2.14 -0.09
N GLY A 275 -2.43 3.28 0.35
CA GLY A 275 -3.60 3.39 1.20
C GLY A 275 -3.42 3.12 2.69
N TYR A 276 -2.18 2.97 3.17
CA TYR A 276 -1.91 2.91 4.61
C TYR A 276 -0.99 4.06 5.07
N PRO A 277 -1.19 4.63 6.28
CA PRO A 277 -0.37 5.70 6.80
C PRO A 277 1.03 5.25 7.17
N LEU A 278 2.00 6.10 6.85
CA LEU A 278 3.39 6.04 7.28
C LEU A 278 3.76 7.27 8.08
N VAL A 279 4.46 7.06 9.19
CA VAL A 279 5.19 8.12 9.88
C VAL A 279 6.69 7.93 9.67
N LEU A 280 7.35 9.03 9.30
CA LEU A 280 8.79 9.09 9.16
C LEU A 280 9.35 9.86 10.34
N HIS A 281 10.24 9.22 11.09
CA HIS A 281 10.85 9.79 12.29
C HIS A 281 12.11 10.56 11.94
N GLU A 282 12.46 11.57 12.73
CA GLU A 282 13.70 12.34 12.53
C GLU A 282 14.95 11.44 12.70
N ASN A 283 14.85 10.39 13.53
CA ASN A 283 15.90 9.38 13.74
C ASN A 283 16.10 8.40 12.56
N GLY A 284 15.38 8.57 11.46
CA GLY A 284 15.49 7.75 10.26
C GLY A 284 14.66 6.47 10.27
N SER A 285 13.92 6.17 11.35
CA SER A 285 12.96 5.06 11.35
C SER A 285 11.67 5.42 10.60
N VAL A 286 11.02 4.40 10.03
CA VAL A 286 9.74 4.54 9.34
C VAL A 286 8.79 3.51 9.95
N GLN A 287 7.59 3.94 10.32
CA GLN A 287 6.57 3.07 10.87
C GLN A 287 5.25 3.20 10.10
N ALA A 288 4.53 2.09 10.00
CA ALA A 288 3.28 2.00 9.26
C ALA A 288 2.12 1.70 10.21
N TYR A 289 1.00 2.37 9.98
CA TYR A 289 -0.29 2.04 10.56
C TYR A 289 -1.06 1.14 9.61
N THR A 290 -1.40 -0.07 10.05
CA THR A 290 -2.15 -1.03 9.24
C THR A 290 -3.38 -1.50 10.00
N PHE A 291 -4.10 -0.56 10.62
CA PHE A 291 -5.22 -0.82 11.52
C PHE A 291 -4.84 -1.70 12.73
N SER A 292 -3.60 -1.61 13.18
CA SER A 292 -3.10 -2.26 14.39
C SER A 292 -2.70 -1.18 15.38
N ASP A 293 -3.05 -1.35 16.66
CA ASP A 293 -2.60 -0.46 17.76
C ASP A 293 -1.07 -0.30 17.76
N ASN A 294 -0.37 -1.39 17.42
CA ASN A 294 1.09 -1.38 17.28
C ASN A 294 1.47 -0.98 15.86
N TRP A 295 2.04 0.22 15.73
CA TRP A 295 2.65 0.68 14.48
C TRP A 295 3.91 -0.15 14.19
N SER A 296 3.97 -0.72 13.00
CA SER A 296 5.01 -1.68 12.63
C SER A 296 6.15 -0.97 11.93
N SER A 297 7.40 -1.29 12.29
CA SER A 297 8.57 -0.79 11.57
C SER A 297 8.56 -1.28 10.12
N VAL A 298 8.82 -0.38 9.19
CA VAL A 298 8.91 -0.68 7.76
C VAL A 298 10.37 -0.89 7.40
N ALA A 299 10.66 -2.00 6.74
CA ALA A 299 11.98 -2.29 6.18
C ALA A 299 12.00 -2.13 4.65
N GLY A 300 13.19 -2.12 4.06
CA GLY A 300 13.42 -2.10 2.62
C GLY A 300 13.70 -0.71 2.05
N SER A 301 13.64 -0.62 0.72
CA SER A 301 14.19 0.53 -0.02
C SER A 301 13.69 1.91 0.42
N LEU A 302 12.45 2.05 0.88
CA LEU A 302 11.96 3.34 1.39
C LEU A 302 12.76 3.77 2.63
N THR A 303 12.80 2.91 3.65
CA THR A 303 13.51 3.15 4.91
C THR A 303 15.00 3.28 4.68
N GLU A 304 15.59 2.40 3.89
CA GLU A 304 17.02 2.45 3.55
C GLU A 304 17.40 3.77 2.86
N ASN A 305 16.56 4.28 1.95
CA ASN A 305 16.83 5.56 1.31
C ASN A 305 16.63 6.71 2.30
N TYR A 306 15.58 6.70 3.11
CA TYR A 306 15.36 7.74 4.12
C TYR A 306 16.51 7.84 5.15
N GLN A 307 17.09 6.70 5.53
CA GLN A 307 18.24 6.61 6.42
C GLN A 307 19.54 7.17 5.82
N LYS A 308 19.65 7.25 4.49
CA LYS A 308 20.82 7.86 3.80
C LYS A 308 20.83 9.38 3.90
N LEU A 309 19.71 10.02 4.22
CA LEU A 309 19.70 11.45 4.55
C LEU A 309 20.43 11.66 5.89
N ASP A 310 21.05 12.81 6.10
CA ASP A 310 21.55 13.17 7.44
C ASP A 310 20.41 13.72 8.33
N ASP A 311 20.67 13.81 9.64
CA ASP A 311 19.70 14.26 10.64
C ASP A 311 19.20 15.69 10.36
N ASP A 312 20.08 16.59 9.92
CA ASP A 312 19.74 17.99 9.61
C ASP A 312 18.80 18.08 8.41
N THR A 313 19.05 17.29 7.38
CA THR A 313 18.19 17.17 6.20
C THR A 313 16.83 16.62 6.59
N ARG A 314 16.79 15.53 7.40
CA ARG A 314 15.52 14.96 7.90
C ARG A 314 14.73 15.96 8.74
N GLY A 315 15.39 16.75 9.58
CA GLY A 315 14.76 17.77 10.40
C GLY A 315 14.15 18.93 9.60
N LYS A 316 14.58 19.13 8.36
CA LYS A 316 14.12 20.20 7.45
C LYS A 316 13.04 19.77 6.45
N ILE A 317 12.68 18.50 6.40
CA ILE A 317 11.65 18.01 5.49
C ILE A 317 10.30 18.65 5.85
N LEU A 318 9.69 19.24 4.82
CA LEU A 318 8.37 19.88 4.89
C LEU A 318 7.25 18.88 4.64
N ASP A 319 7.43 18.01 3.64
CA ASP A 319 6.47 16.98 3.26
C ASP A 319 7.16 15.86 2.44
N VAL A 320 6.49 14.74 2.27
CA VAL A 320 7.00 13.57 1.55
C VAL A 320 5.98 13.09 0.51
N TYR A 321 6.49 12.68 -0.64
CA TYR A 321 5.70 12.16 -1.77
C TYR A 321 6.12 10.71 -2.05
N ILE A 322 5.15 9.80 -1.99
CA ILE A 322 5.34 8.37 -2.29
C ILE A 322 4.21 7.96 -3.23
N ASP A 323 4.46 8.09 -4.52
CA ASP A 323 3.48 7.72 -5.55
C ASP A 323 4.17 7.53 -6.90
N ASN A 324 3.56 6.79 -7.83
CA ASN A 324 4.06 6.56 -9.19
C ASN A 324 5.52 6.08 -9.24
N GLY A 325 5.96 5.32 -8.23
CA GLY A 325 7.34 4.84 -8.07
C GLY A 325 8.34 5.88 -7.56
N GLU A 326 7.93 7.13 -7.41
CA GLU A 326 8.73 8.21 -6.85
C GLU A 326 8.72 8.17 -5.32
N LYS A 327 9.85 8.53 -4.72
CA LYS A 327 10.02 8.71 -3.27
C LYS A 327 10.79 10.00 -3.07
N CYS A 328 10.07 11.07 -2.81
CA CYS A 328 10.63 12.41 -2.79
C CYS A 328 10.37 13.13 -1.46
N TYR A 329 11.34 13.92 -1.05
CA TYR A 329 11.36 14.68 0.19
C TYR A 329 11.40 16.16 -0.16
N LEU A 330 10.37 16.90 0.22
CA LEU A 330 10.26 18.33 -0.02
C LEU A 330 11.03 19.08 1.06
N LEU A 331 12.00 19.90 0.65
CA LEU A 331 12.72 20.83 1.52
C LEU A 331 12.40 22.28 1.14
N PRO A 332 12.77 23.27 1.97
CA PRO A 332 12.46 24.67 1.70
C PRO A 332 13.02 25.21 0.37
N LEU A 333 14.16 24.69 -0.09
CA LEU A 333 14.89 25.21 -1.26
C LEU A 333 15.08 24.18 -2.38
N GLU A 334 14.77 22.92 -2.13
CA GLU A 334 14.91 21.87 -3.13
C GLU A 334 13.96 20.70 -2.85
N LEU A 335 13.85 19.82 -3.84
CA LEU A 335 13.17 18.54 -3.78
C LEU A 335 14.21 17.45 -4.00
N ILE A 336 14.30 16.50 -3.06
CA ILE A 336 15.23 15.37 -3.13
C ILE A 336 14.43 14.10 -3.43
N CYS A 337 14.71 13.44 -4.54
CA CYS A 337 14.04 12.19 -4.93
C CYS A 337 15.02 11.02 -4.95
N SER A 338 14.56 9.86 -4.51
CA SER A 338 15.33 8.62 -4.59
C SER A 338 15.48 8.15 -6.03
N GLY A 339 16.68 8.23 -6.59
CA GLY A 339 17.02 7.58 -7.86
C GLY A 339 17.44 6.10 -7.68
N LYS A 340 17.81 5.44 -8.80
CA LYS A 340 18.24 4.03 -8.79
C LYS A 340 19.50 3.78 -7.95
N GLU A 341 20.47 4.69 -8.01
CA GLU A 341 21.77 4.53 -7.35
C GLU A 341 22.07 5.64 -6.33
N ARG A 342 21.50 6.84 -6.54
CA ARG A 342 21.74 8.03 -5.73
C ARG A 342 20.49 8.90 -5.70
N PHE A 343 20.46 9.85 -4.78
CA PHE A 343 19.50 10.93 -4.81
C PHE A 343 19.67 11.81 -6.05
N VAL A 344 18.55 12.30 -6.57
CA VAL A 344 18.49 13.35 -7.58
C VAL A 344 17.74 14.53 -6.98
N ASN A 345 18.22 15.73 -7.25
CA ASN A 345 17.71 16.94 -6.61
C ASN A 345 17.16 17.89 -7.66
N PHE A 346 16.12 18.61 -7.29
CA PHE A 346 15.56 19.71 -8.06
C PHE A 346 15.56 20.97 -7.20
N LYS A 347 16.32 21.98 -7.60
CA LYS A 347 16.41 23.25 -6.85
C LYS A 347 15.28 24.18 -7.26
N PHE A 348 14.65 24.78 -6.27
CA PHE A 348 13.64 25.80 -6.49
C PHE A 348 14.30 27.15 -6.80
N ASP A 349 13.86 27.80 -7.88
CA ASP A 349 14.24 29.16 -8.21
C ASP A 349 13.05 30.10 -7.95
N GLY A 350 13.12 30.92 -6.89
CA GLY A 350 12.06 31.84 -6.49
C GLY A 350 10.76 31.19 -5.97
N LEU A 351 10.73 29.86 -5.80
CA LEU A 351 9.59 29.13 -5.24
C LEU A 351 9.83 28.80 -3.76
N SER A 352 8.77 28.89 -2.95
CA SER A 352 8.79 28.51 -1.52
C SER A 352 7.61 27.57 -1.21
N PRO A 353 7.71 26.30 -1.63
CA PRO A 353 6.66 25.32 -1.40
C PRO A 353 6.58 24.95 0.09
N VAL A 354 5.40 24.50 0.52
CA VAL A 354 5.17 24.05 1.90
C VAL A 354 4.64 22.62 2.00
N VAL A 355 4.03 22.10 0.94
CA VAL A 355 3.39 20.78 0.93
C VAL A 355 3.27 20.26 -0.49
N PHE A 356 3.25 18.94 -0.65
CA PHE A 356 2.76 18.32 -1.87
C PHE A 356 1.25 18.46 -1.95
N TYR A 357 0.76 18.83 -3.13
CA TYR A 357 -0.65 18.91 -3.41
C TYR A 357 -1.15 17.56 -3.91
N ASN A 358 -1.95 16.87 -3.10
CA ASN A 358 -2.54 15.58 -3.47
C ASN A 358 -3.67 15.82 -4.48
N ALA A 359 -3.35 15.68 -5.77
CA ALA A 359 -4.32 15.40 -6.82
C ALA A 359 -3.84 14.16 -7.58
N PRO A 360 -4.69 13.15 -7.78
CA PRO A 360 -4.31 11.96 -8.53
C PRO A 360 -3.92 12.36 -9.96
N ASP A 361 -2.64 12.19 -10.32
CA ASP A 361 -2.16 12.34 -11.68
C ASP A 361 -1.92 10.95 -12.30
N MET A 362 -2.71 10.65 -13.32
CA MET A 362 -2.60 9.43 -14.13
C MET A 362 -1.72 9.64 -15.37
N SER A 363 -0.99 10.76 -15.47
CA SER A 363 -0.13 11.04 -16.61
C SER A 363 1.10 10.13 -16.66
N LYS A 364 1.60 9.88 -17.86
CA LYS A 364 2.79 9.06 -18.13
C LYS A 364 4.09 9.62 -17.51
N TYR A 365 4.10 10.88 -17.09
CA TYR A 365 5.30 11.58 -16.61
C TYR A 365 5.37 11.75 -15.10
N SER A 366 4.41 11.20 -14.35
CA SER A 366 4.39 11.24 -12.89
C SER A 366 4.59 12.65 -12.36
N LEU A 367 3.74 13.60 -12.77
CA LEU A 367 3.90 15.00 -12.38
C LEU A 367 3.62 15.12 -10.88
N MET A 368 4.54 15.78 -10.18
CA MET A 368 4.36 16.15 -8.78
C MET A 368 3.78 17.55 -8.71
N LEU A 369 2.86 17.80 -7.78
CA LEU A 369 2.31 19.12 -7.55
C LEU A 369 2.77 19.62 -6.19
N VAL A 370 3.29 20.85 -6.13
CA VAL A 370 3.65 21.50 -4.87
C VAL A 370 2.86 22.78 -4.68
N LYS A 371 2.42 23.04 -3.45
CA LYS A 371 1.66 24.24 -3.09
C LYS A 371 2.53 25.15 -2.23
N ASN A 372 2.49 26.46 -2.48
CA ASN A 372 3.18 27.46 -1.66
C ASN A 372 2.25 28.08 -0.60
N LYS A 373 2.82 28.91 0.28
CA LYS A 373 2.06 29.62 1.34
C LYS A 373 0.94 30.52 0.85
N ASN A 374 1.05 31.02 -0.39
CA ASN A 374 0.05 31.90 -1.01
C ASN A 374 -1.04 31.13 -1.74
N GLY A 375 -1.06 29.80 -1.60
CA GLY A 375 -2.06 28.95 -2.21
C GLY A 375 -1.81 28.57 -3.67
N ARG A 376 -0.73 29.06 -4.29
CA ARG A 376 -0.39 28.77 -5.69
C ARG A 376 0.18 27.36 -5.81
N ILE A 377 -0.24 26.65 -6.87
CA ILE A 377 0.16 25.28 -7.17
C ILE A 377 1.13 25.31 -8.36
N PHE A 378 2.23 24.58 -8.22
CA PHE A 378 3.24 24.45 -9.25
C PHE A 378 3.39 22.99 -9.64
N VAL A 379 3.46 22.75 -10.95
CA VAL A 379 3.76 21.44 -11.53
C VAL A 379 5.27 21.25 -11.53
N ILE A 380 5.73 20.16 -10.94
CA ILE A 380 7.12 19.72 -10.88
C ILE A 380 7.23 18.40 -11.67
N PRO A 381 8.19 18.28 -12.60
CA PRO A 381 8.35 17.05 -13.36
C PRO A 381 8.78 15.87 -12.47
N GLY A 382 8.55 14.63 -12.93
CA GLY A 382 9.07 13.42 -12.27
C GLY A 382 10.60 13.42 -12.16
N SER A 383 11.15 12.64 -11.22
CA SER A 383 12.59 12.71 -10.87
C SER A 383 13.52 12.28 -12.01
N ILE A 384 13.01 11.45 -12.93
CA ILE A 384 13.71 11.05 -14.16
C ILE A 384 14.12 12.24 -15.04
N LEU A 385 13.45 13.38 -14.90
CA LEU A 385 13.68 14.58 -15.70
C LEU A 385 14.54 15.64 -15.00
N PHE A 386 14.91 15.48 -13.72
CA PHE A 386 15.68 16.50 -12.97
C PHE A 386 17.05 16.81 -13.57
N ASN A 387 17.63 15.85 -14.29
CA ASN A 387 18.92 16.02 -14.98
C ASN A 387 18.77 16.22 -16.49
N SER A 388 17.57 16.46 -16.99
CA SER A 388 17.33 16.71 -18.41
C SER A 388 17.86 18.09 -18.80
N ASN A 389 18.61 18.17 -19.91
CA ASN A 389 19.05 19.44 -20.49
C ASN A 389 17.95 20.15 -21.31
N ASP A 390 16.75 19.58 -21.37
CA ASP A 390 15.64 20.11 -22.15
C ASP A 390 15.03 21.33 -21.44
N LYS A 391 15.33 22.51 -22.00
CA LYS A 391 14.91 23.82 -21.49
C LYS A 391 13.38 23.98 -21.41
N ASN A 392 12.60 23.17 -22.14
CA ASN A 392 11.14 23.25 -22.10
C ASN A 392 10.53 22.77 -20.77
N PHE A 393 11.27 22.00 -19.95
CA PHE A 393 10.78 21.58 -18.63
C PHE A 393 10.87 22.68 -17.58
N ASN A 394 11.87 23.56 -17.67
CA ASN A 394 11.96 24.74 -16.80
C ASN A 394 10.87 25.79 -17.09
N SER A 395 10.16 25.68 -18.22
CA SER A 395 8.95 26.46 -18.51
C SER A 395 7.65 25.75 -18.15
N ALA A 396 7.70 24.48 -17.71
CA ALA A 396 6.52 23.67 -17.39
C ALA A 396 5.92 23.97 -16.00
N PHE A 397 6.39 25.02 -15.32
CA PHE A 397 5.73 25.60 -14.15
C PHE A 397 4.45 26.33 -14.59
N GLU A 398 3.48 25.60 -15.12
CA GLU A 398 2.16 26.16 -15.32
C GLU A 398 1.55 26.42 -13.94
N ASP A 399 1.37 27.71 -13.61
CA ASP A 399 0.44 28.12 -12.57
C ASP A 399 -0.96 27.74 -13.02
N LYS A 400 -1.35 26.49 -12.74
CA LYS A 400 -2.70 26.05 -12.99
C LYS A 400 -3.58 26.65 -11.92
N LYS A 401 -4.44 27.58 -12.34
CA LYS A 401 -5.57 28.04 -11.54
C LYS A 401 -6.53 26.87 -11.34
N HIS A 402 -6.26 26.03 -10.34
CA HIS A 402 -7.19 24.98 -9.94
C HIS A 402 -8.39 25.62 -9.26
N SER A 403 -9.58 25.12 -9.59
CA SER A 403 -10.85 25.47 -8.95
C SER A 403 -11.01 24.88 -7.55
N LEU A 404 -9.94 24.36 -6.95
CA LEU A 404 -9.96 23.64 -5.70
C LEU A 404 -9.48 24.55 -4.56
N GLU A 405 -10.21 24.50 -3.44
CA GLU A 405 -10.10 25.29 -2.21
C GLU A 405 -8.73 25.98 -2.01
N PRO A 406 -8.52 27.20 -2.56
CA PRO A 406 -7.20 27.81 -2.63
C PRO A 406 -6.67 28.22 -1.25
N GLU A 407 -7.56 28.43 -0.29
CA GLU A 407 -7.30 29.00 1.04
C GLU A 407 -6.61 28.03 2.02
N VAL A 408 -6.62 26.72 1.75
CA VAL A 408 -6.04 25.70 2.65
C VAL A 408 -4.92 24.91 1.99
N SER A 409 -3.83 24.60 2.70
CA SER A 409 -2.67 23.91 2.12
C SER A 409 -2.94 22.44 1.78
N SER A 410 -3.82 21.79 2.54
CA SER A 410 -4.33 20.43 2.34
C SER A 410 -5.73 20.32 2.96
N TYR A 411 -6.52 19.35 2.51
CA TYR A 411 -7.88 19.13 3.03
C TYR A 411 -8.33 17.68 2.87
N ALA A 412 -9.36 17.32 3.62
CA ALA A 412 -10.12 16.08 3.48
C ALA A 412 -11.62 16.38 3.59
N GLU A 413 -12.43 15.57 2.94
CA GLU A 413 -13.88 15.57 3.12
C GLU A 413 -14.24 14.56 4.21
N CYS A 414 -15.08 14.98 5.15
CA CYS A 414 -15.56 14.21 6.28
C CYS A 414 -16.85 13.44 5.96
N GLU A 415 -17.23 12.51 6.82
CA GLU A 415 -18.43 11.67 6.67
C GLU A 415 -19.72 12.49 6.55
N ASN A 416 -19.80 13.59 7.28
CA ASN A 416 -20.95 14.50 7.25
C ASN A 416 -20.98 15.44 6.03
N GLY A 417 -20.00 15.32 5.13
CA GLY A 417 -19.84 16.16 3.93
C GLY A 417 -19.16 17.51 4.17
N ASP A 418 -18.73 17.81 5.40
CA ASP A 418 -17.90 18.97 5.68
C ASP A 418 -16.47 18.75 5.16
N LEU A 419 -15.75 19.84 4.93
CA LEU A 419 -14.33 19.80 4.61
C LEU A 419 -13.53 20.24 5.82
N ILE A 420 -12.46 19.50 6.13
CA ILE A 420 -11.44 19.91 7.10
C ILE A 420 -10.15 20.21 6.36
N GLY A 421 -9.46 21.29 6.72
CA GLY A 421 -8.27 21.75 6.03
C GLY A 421 -7.25 22.43 6.95
N VAL A 422 -6.10 22.75 6.37
CA VAL A 422 -5.00 23.42 7.06
C VAL A 422 -4.91 24.86 6.57
N GLY A 423 -5.24 25.81 7.45
CA GLY A 423 -5.17 27.24 7.19
C GLY A 423 -3.76 27.82 7.37
N GLY A 424 -3.70 29.15 7.51
CA GLY A 424 -2.45 29.87 7.81
C GLY A 424 -1.81 29.36 9.11
N GLU A 425 -0.47 29.33 9.12
CA GLU A 425 0.32 28.92 10.29
C GLU A 425 0.05 27.50 10.83
N GLY A 426 -0.69 26.67 10.09
CA GLY A 426 -1.01 25.29 10.46
C GLY A 426 -2.27 25.15 11.31
N ALA A 427 -3.10 26.20 11.42
CA ALA A 427 -4.40 26.12 12.10
C ALA A 427 -5.34 25.15 11.38
N VAL A 428 -6.10 24.36 12.14
CA VAL A 428 -7.14 23.49 11.58
C VAL A 428 -8.40 24.31 11.34
N VAL A 429 -8.88 24.29 10.10
CA VAL A 429 -10.10 24.98 9.68
C VAL A 429 -11.12 23.99 9.14
N VAL A 430 -12.40 24.31 9.31
CA VAL A 430 -13.52 23.52 8.81
C VAL A 430 -14.40 24.40 7.91
N LYS A 431 -14.94 23.81 6.85
CA LYS A 431 -15.89 24.42 5.93
C LYS A 431 -17.10 23.53 5.78
N ASN A 432 -18.24 24.01 6.25
CA ASN A 432 -19.52 23.34 6.04
C ASN A 432 -19.98 23.53 4.59
N LYS A 433 -20.89 22.68 4.11
CA LYS A 433 -21.39 22.74 2.73
C LYS A 433 -21.91 24.14 2.35
N GLY A 434 -21.19 24.83 1.46
CA GLY A 434 -21.52 26.18 0.99
C GLY A 434 -21.14 27.33 1.94
N GLY A 435 -20.46 27.04 3.05
CA GLY A 435 -19.93 28.04 3.98
C GLY A 435 -18.52 28.52 3.62
N GLU A 436 -17.94 29.34 4.49
CA GLU A 436 -16.53 29.78 4.44
C GLU A 436 -15.66 28.95 5.38
N TRP A 437 -14.35 28.91 5.13
CA TRP A 437 -13.38 28.29 6.04
C TRP A 437 -13.31 29.05 7.36
N LYS A 438 -13.42 28.32 8.48
CA LYS A 438 -13.31 28.90 9.82
C LYS A 438 -12.50 28.00 10.73
N GLU A 439 -11.74 28.61 11.63
CA GLU A 439 -11.12 27.85 12.71
C GLU A 439 -12.19 27.17 13.56
N ASP A 440 -11.93 25.92 13.91
CA ASP A 440 -12.85 25.12 14.70
C ASP A 440 -12.29 24.96 16.11
N SER A 441 -13.08 25.39 17.09
CA SER A 441 -12.70 25.40 18.51
C SER A 441 -12.30 24.02 19.07
N ARG A 442 -12.74 22.92 18.43
CA ARG A 442 -12.32 21.55 18.79
C ARG A 442 -10.82 21.34 18.62
N PHE A 443 -10.16 22.16 17.80
CA PHE A 443 -8.73 22.09 17.50
C PHE A 443 -7.92 23.21 18.16
N ASN A 444 -8.45 23.87 19.20
CA ASN A 444 -7.70 24.88 19.94
C ASN A 444 -6.37 24.32 20.47
N GLY A 445 -5.26 24.95 20.08
CA GLY A 445 -3.90 24.50 20.44
C GLY A 445 -3.40 23.28 19.67
N VAL A 446 -4.10 22.89 18.58
CA VAL A 446 -3.65 21.88 17.62
C VAL A 446 -3.12 22.62 16.39
N THR A 447 -1.84 22.41 16.09
CA THR A 447 -1.21 22.89 14.86
C THR A 447 -0.80 21.67 14.04
N VAL A 448 -1.17 21.65 12.77
CA VAL A 448 -0.91 20.55 11.85
C VAL A 448 -0.18 21.05 10.62
N LYS A 449 0.68 20.20 10.04
CA LYS A 449 1.34 20.52 8.76
C LYS A 449 0.47 20.14 7.56
N LYS A 450 -0.22 19.01 7.66
CA LYS A 450 -0.95 18.38 6.56
C LYS A 450 -2.14 17.58 7.10
N ILE A 451 -3.22 17.58 6.34
CA ILE A 451 -4.35 16.67 6.48
C ILE A 451 -4.40 15.76 5.26
N ILE A 452 -4.55 14.47 5.52
CA ILE A 452 -4.63 13.41 4.52
C ILE A 452 -6.07 12.85 4.54
N PRO A 453 -6.76 12.79 3.39
CA PRO A 453 -8.01 12.04 3.29
C PRO A 453 -7.79 10.56 3.66
N TYR A 454 -8.59 10.05 4.60
CA TYR A 454 -8.43 8.69 5.09
C TYR A 454 -9.75 8.09 5.58
N TYR A 455 -9.82 6.76 5.63
CA TYR A 455 -10.93 6.02 6.23
C TYR A 455 -10.47 5.34 7.51
N TRP A 456 -11.22 5.50 8.60
CA TRP A 456 -10.86 4.88 9.87
C TRP A 456 -12.06 4.46 10.70
N SER A 457 -11.90 3.38 11.46
CA SER A 457 -12.82 2.96 12.52
C SER A 457 -12.10 2.19 13.59
N LYS A 458 -12.57 2.36 14.83
CA LYS A 458 -12.12 1.56 15.97
C LYS A 458 -12.52 0.08 15.82
N GLN A 459 -13.68 -0.19 15.24
CA GLN A 459 -14.18 -1.55 15.02
C GLN A 459 -13.20 -2.40 14.18
N LEU A 460 -12.71 -1.87 13.04
CA LEU A 460 -11.76 -2.61 12.21
C LEU A 460 -10.40 -2.75 12.91
N GLN A 461 -9.96 -1.70 13.61
CA GLN A 461 -8.71 -1.75 14.36
C GLN A 461 -8.72 -2.82 15.45
N ASP A 462 -9.83 -2.95 16.17
CA ASP A 462 -9.99 -3.97 17.21
C ASP A 462 -10.07 -5.39 16.62
N PHE A 463 -10.66 -5.53 15.44
CA PHE A 463 -10.69 -6.80 14.71
C PHE A 463 -9.29 -7.23 14.23
N LEU A 464 -8.46 -6.28 13.82
CA LEU A 464 -7.14 -6.53 13.25
C LEU A 464 -6.01 -6.47 14.29
N LYS A 465 -6.30 -6.40 15.57
CA LYS A 465 -5.29 -6.44 16.65
C LYS A 465 -4.59 -7.80 16.72
#